data_AF-A0A0K2RGA8-F1
#
_entry.id   AF-A0A0K2RGA8-F1
#
_cell.length_a   1.000
_cell.length_b   1.000
_cell.length_c   1.000
_cell.angle_alpha   90.00
_cell.angle_beta   90.00
_cell.angle_gamma   90.00
#
_symmetry.space_group_name_H-M   'P 1'
#
loop_
_entity.id
_entity.type
_entity.pdbx_description
1 polymer ?
#
loop_
_entity_poly.entity_id
_entity_poly.type
_entity_poly.pdbx_seq_one_letter_code
_entity_poly.pdbx_strand_id
1 'polypeptide(L)'
;MVPLRGPLKKVSLPAYTPGCDADAEKVACDYPDYKLNKVMAKKFADSGSPAAKLLKAFSWTNADQDSVATDIQGGMKPDAAAKKWVDAHPDVVAAWLK
;
A
#
# COMPACT_ATOMS: atom_id res chain seq x y z
N MET A 1 -6.58 21.83 -5.17
CA MET A 1 -5.91 21.51 -3.89
C MET A 1 -4.44 21.83 -4.05
N VAL A 2 -3.89 22.75 -3.25
CA VAL A 2 -2.45 23.01 -3.20
C VAL A 2 -1.83 21.93 -2.32
N PRO A 3 -0.89 21.11 -2.81
CA PRO A 3 -0.25 20.10 -1.97
C PRO A 3 0.57 20.79 -0.88
N LEU A 4 0.40 20.37 0.37
CA LEU A 4 1.22 20.83 1.49
C LEU A 4 2.66 20.34 1.27
N ARG A 5 3.55 21.24 0.86
CA ARG A 5 4.98 20.96 0.59
C ARG A 5 5.87 21.35 1.77
N GLY A 6 5.52 20.90 2.97
CA GLY A 6 6.30 21.12 4.19
C GLY A 6 6.60 19.79 4.91
N PRO A 7 7.61 19.74 5.79
CA PRO A 7 7.90 18.52 6.56
C PRO A 7 6.70 18.17 7.44
N LEU A 8 6.10 17.02 7.18
CA LEU A 8 5.00 16.48 7.98
C LEU A 8 5.57 15.62 9.10
N LYS A 9 4.93 15.66 10.26
CA LYS A 9 5.20 14.76 11.38
C LYS A 9 3.89 14.18 11.87
N LYS A 10 3.88 12.88 12.16
CA LYS A 10 2.76 12.20 12.81
C LYS A 10 2.45 12.87 14.16
N VAL A 11 1.17 13.13 14.45
CA VAL A 11 0.72 13.55 15.78
C VAL A 11 0.91 12.39 16.76
N SER A 12 1.50 12.66 17.93
CA SER A 12 1.74 11.63 18.94
C SER A 12 0.53 11.51 19.87
N LEU A 13 -0.19 10.39 19.76
CA LEU A 13 -1.30 10.03 20.66
C LEU A 13 -0.85 8.90 21.61
N PRO A 14 -1.62 8.58 22.69
CA PRO A 14 -1.34 7.43 23.54
C PRO A 14 -1.22 6.14 22.71
N ALA A 15 -0.23 5.28 22.99
CA ALA A 15 0.00 4.09 22.17
C ALA A 15 -1.23 3.16 22.14
N TYR A 16 -1.50 2.55 20.98
CA TYR A 16 -2.56 1.56 20.83
C TYR A 16 -2.33 0.34 21.73
N THR A 17 -3.41 -0.14 22.35
CA THR A 17 -3.50 -1.45 23.00
C THR A 17 -4.71 -2.21 22.47
N PRO A 18 -4.68 -3.55 22.40
CA PRO A 18 -5.82 -4.34 21.94
C PRO A 18 -7.14 -3.94 22.62
N GLY A 19 -8.15 -3.58 21.83
CA GLY A 19 -9.47 -3.17 22.31
C GLY A 19 -9.63 -1.66 22.56
N CYS A 20 -8.60 -0.85 22.34
CA CYS A 20 -8.73 0.61 22.46
C CYS A 20 -9.71 1.20 21.42
N ASP A 21 -9.82 0.57 20.26
CA ASP A 21 -10.70 0.96 19.15
C ASP A 21 -12.05 0.23 19.14
N ALA A 22 -12.39 -0.48 20.22
CA ALA A 22 -13.64 -1.26 20.30
C ALA A 22 -14.91 -0.40 20.37
N ASP A 23 -14.79 0.84 20.85
CA ASP A 23 -15.87 1.83 20.91
C ASP A 23 -15.44 3.08 20.15
N ALA A 24 -16.04 3.30 18.97
CA ALA A 24 -15.69 4.39 18.07
C ALA A 24 -15.83 5.79 18.70
N GLU A 25 -16.73 5.95 19.69
CA GLU A 25 -16.93 7.23 20.39
C GLU A 25 -15.91 7.47 21.49
N LYS A 26 -15.17 6.44 21.93
CA LYS A 26 -14.22 6.50 23.04
C LYS A 26 -12.76 6.30 22.63
N VAL A 27 -12.47 6.24 21.32
CA VAL A 27 -11.11 6.02 20.82
C VAL A 27 -10.22 7.19 21.21
N ALA A 28 -9.25 6.93 22.09
CA ALA A 28 -8.31 7.91 22.60
C ALA A 28 -6.83 7.49 22.42
N CYS A 29 -6.58 6.40 21.69
CA CYS A 29 -5.23 5.96 21.34
C CYS A 29 -4.88 6.30 19.89
N ASP A 30 -3.58 6.18 19.62
CA ASP A 30 -2.98 6.21 18.31
C ASP A 30 -3.40 4.98 17.48
N TYR A 31 -3.10 5.04 16.19
CA TYR A 31 -3.27 3.93 15.27
C TYR A 31 -2.25 2.83 15.54
N PRO A 32 -2.64 1.55 15.48
CA PRO A 32 -1.68 0.45 15.54
C PRO A 32 -0.80 0.40 14.28
N ASP A 33 0.32 -0.30 14.38
CA ASP A 33 1.13 -0.64 13.22
C ASP A 33 0.40 -1.71 12.37
N TYR A 34 -0.08 -1.30 11.20
CA TYR A 34 -0.79 -2.18 10.29
C TYR A 34 0.17 -2.90 9.33
N LYS A 35 -0.04 -4.22 9.19
CA LYS A 35 0.47 -4.97 8.03
C LYS A 35 -0.54 -4.84 6.90
N LEU A 36 -0.10 -4.32 5.75
CA LEU A 36 -0.97 -4.18 4.58
C LEU A 36 -1.23 -5.55 3.96
N ASN A 37 -2.44 -6.06 4.13
CA ASN A 37 -2.83 -7.37 3.65
C ASN A 37 -3.38 -7.31 2.22
N LYS A 38 -3.09 -8.35 1.43
CA LYS A 38 -3.69 -8.56 0.11
C LYS A 38 -4.74 -9.65 0.24
N VAL A 39 -5.98 -9.30 -0.12
CA VAL A 39 -7.11 -10.22 -0.08
C VAL A 39 -7.58 -10.52 -1.49
N MET A 40 -7.92 -11.77 -1.74
CA MET A 40 -8.44 -12.21 -3.03
C MET A 40 -9.51 -13.28 -2.81
N ALA A 41 -10.49 -13.37 -3.71
CA ALA A 41 -11.56 -14.35 -3.59
C ALA A 41 -11.01 -15.78 -3.57
N LYS A 42 -11.51 -16.64 -2.67
CA LYS A 42 -11.02 -18.02 -2.49
C LYS A 42 -10.99 -18.80 -3.80
N LYS A 43 -12.09 -18.77 -4.58
CA LYS A 43 -12.16 -19.43 -5.89
C LYS A 43 -11.06 -18.98 -6.85
N PHE A 44 -10.68 -17.71 -6.81
CA PHE A 44 -9.61 -17.17 -7.64
C PHE A 44 -8.23 -17.55 -7.10
N ALA A 45 -8.01 -17.49 -5.78
CA ALA A 45 -6.78 -17.93 -5.14
C ALA A 45 -6.45 -19.41 -5.43
N ASP A 46 -7.50 -20.23 -5.54
CA ASP A 46 -7.44 -21.68 -5.74
C ASP A 46 -7.51 -22.07 -7.24
N SER A 47 -7.72 -21.11 -8.14
CA SER A 47 -7.95 -21.35 -9.59
C SER A 47 -6.75 -21.92 -10.35
N GLY A 48 -5.54 -21.85 -9.77
CA GLY A 48 -4.29 -22.14 -10.48
C GLY A 48 -3.90 -21.12 -11.55
N SER A 49 -4.67 -20.02 -11.71
CA SER A 49 -4.39 -19.02 -12.75
C SER A 49 -3.03 -18.34 -12.57
N PRO A 50 -2.34 -17.97 -13.67
CA PRO A 50 -1.11 -17.19 -13.61
C PRO A 50 -1.29 -15.86 -12.86
N ALA A 51 -2.45 -15.22 -13.01
CA ALA A 51 -2.77 -13.98 -12.29
C ALA A 51 -2.84 -14.19 -10.77
N ALA A 52 -3.39 -15.32 -10.30
CA ALA A 52 -3.42 -15.63 -8.88
C ALA A 52 -2.02 -15.90 -8.31
N LYS A 53 -1.11 -16.50 -9.12
CA LYS A 53 0.30 -16.67 -8.75
C LYS A 53 1.01 -15.32 -8.64
N LEU A 54 0.84 -14.45 -9.64
CA LEU A 54 1.37 -13.09 -9.64
C LEU A 54 0.94 -12.33 -8.39
N LEU A 55 -0.35 -12.33 -8.06
CA LEU A 55 -0.85 -11.58 -6.90
C LEU A 55 -0.34 -12.10 -5.55
N LYS A 56 -0.02 -13.40 -5.45
CA LYS A 56 0.64 -13.98 -4.27
C LYS A 56 2.12 -13.57 -4.17
N ALA A 57 2.81 -13.41 -5.30
CA ALA A 57 4.21 -13.03 -5.36
C ALA A 57 4.43 -11.50 -5.32
N PHE A 58 3.44 -10.73 -5.77
CA PHE A 58 3.48 -9.27 -5.78
C PHE A 58 3.82 -8.75 -4.39
N SER A 59 4.84 -7.92 -4.29
CA SER A 59 5.27 -7.29 -3.04
C SER A 59 5.85 -5.92 -3.32
N TRP A 60 5.33 -4.92 -2.60
CA TRP A 60 5.83 -3.55 -2.63
C TRP A 60 6.29 -3.18 -1.23
N THR A 61 7.40 -2.46 -1.17
CA THR A 61 7.83 -1.73 0.01
C THR A 61 7.01 -0.44 0.16
N ASN A 62 7.19 0.27 1.28
CA ASN A 62 6.62 1.61 1.43
C ASN A 62 7.20 2.57 0.38
N ALA A 63 8.50 2.47 0.07
CA ALA A 63 9.15 3.33 -0.92
C ALA A 63 8.56 3.15 -2.33
N ASP A 64 8.21 1.92 -2.70
CA ASP A 64 7.57 1.64 -3.98
C ASP A 64 6.20 2.32 -4.09
N GLN A 65 5.36 2.16 -3.05
CA GLN A 65 4.05 2.80 -2.98
C GLN A 65 4.16 4.34 -2.96
N ASP A 66 5.06 4.88 -2.14
CA ASP A 66 5.26 6.31 -1.98
C ASP A 66 5.73 6.96 -3.28
N SER A 67 6.59 6.29 -4.06
CA SER A 67 7.06 6.81 -5.34
C SER A 67 5.93 6.96 -6.36
N VAL A 68 5.07 5.94 -6.50
CA VAL A 68 3.91 5.97 -7.40
C VAL A 68 2.88 7.00 -6.91
N ALA A 69 2.59 7.05 -5.61
CA ALA A 69 1.67 8.03 -5.04
C ALA A 69 2.16 9.46 -5.22
N THR A 70 3.48 9.70 -5.10
CA THR A 70 4.09 11.01 -5.32
C THR A 70 3.94 11.47 -6.77
N ASP A 71 4.15 10.58 -7.74
CA ASP A 71 3.94 10.90 -9.16
C ASP A 71 2.48 11.25 -9.45
N ILE A 72 1.52 10.53 -8.85
CA ILE A 72 0.08 10.82 -8.98
C ILE A 72 -0.25 12.19 -8.35
N GLN A 73 0.24 12.48 -7.15
CA GLN A 73 0.08 13.79 -6.51
C GLN A 73 0.72 14.93 -7.32
N GLY A 74 1.80 14.62 -8.04
CA GLY A 74 2.45 15.52 -8.99
C GLY A 74 1.66 15.79 -10.27
N GLY A 75 0.52 15.11 -10.47
CA GLY A 75 -0.39 15.31 -11.60
C GLY A 75 -0.30 14.24 -12.68
N MET A 76 0.52 13.20 -12.51
CA MET A 76 0.53 12.06 -13.44
C MET A 76 -0.76 11.24 -13.31
N LYS A 77 -1.27 10.71 -14.43
CA LYS A 77 -2.37 9.74 -14.37
C LYS A 77 -1.90 8.44 -13.68
N PRO A 78 -2.76 7.76 -12.90
CA PRO A 78 -2.35 6.57 -12.16
C PRO A 78 -1.74 5.44 -13.00
N ASP A 79 -2.27 5.21 -14.21
CA ASP A 79 -1.75 4.22 -15.16
C ASP A 79 -0.36 4.57 -15.67
N ALA A 80 -0.12 5.85 -15.98
CA ALA A 80 1.19 6.34 -16.39
C ALA A 80 2.23 6.26 -15.25
N ALA A 81 1.84 6.58 -14.02
CA ALA A 81 2.71 6.48 -12.84
C ALA A 81 3.09 5.02 -12.54
N ALA A 82 2.09 4.13 -12.56
CA ALA A 82 2.32 2.70 -12.40
C ALA A 82 3.23 2.14 -13.50
N LYS A 83 2.99 2.52 -14.77
CA LYS A 83 3.84 2.10 -15.90
C LYS A 83 5.28 2.59 -15.73
N LYS A 84 5.48 3.85 -15.38
CA LYS A 84 6.81 4.41 -15.11
C LYS A 84 7.55 3.61 -14.04
N TRP A 85 6.87 3.24 -12.94
CA TRP A 85 7.47 2.42 -11.90
C TRP A 85 7.81 1.01 -12.40
N VAL A 86 6.90 0.35 -13.12
CA VAL A 86 7.12 -1.00 -13.69
C VAL A 86 8.31 -1.02 -14.64
N ASP A 87 8.40 -0.05 -15.55
CA ASP A 87 9.49 0.07 -16.52
C ASP A 87 10.85 0.29 -15.83
N ALA A 88 10.87 0.95 -14.67
CA ALA A 88 12.08 1.23 -13.90
C ALA A 88 12.48 0.10 -12.92
N HIS A 89 11.61 -0.88 -12.65
CA HIS A 89 11.86 -1.97 -11.70
C HIS A 89 11.67 -3.36 -12.34
N PRO A 90 12.34 -3.65 -13.47
CA PRO A 90 12.12 -4.89 -14.21
C PRO A 90 12.47 -6.14 -13.38
N ASP A 91 13.49 -6.10 -12.53
CA ASP A 91 13.89 -7.24 -11.69
C ASP A 91 12.85 -7.59 -10.63
N VAL A 92 12.24 -6.57 -10.01
CA VAL A 92 11.18 -6.73 -9.03
C VAL A 92 9.95 -7.34 -9.69
N VAL A 93 9.57 -6.81 -10.86
CA VAL A 93 8.43 -7.31 -11.64
C VAL A 93 8.67 -8.73 -12.13
N ALA A 94 9.87 -9.03 -12.63
CA ALA A 94 10.26 -10.36 -13.07
C ALA A 94 10.18 -11.39 -11.94
N ALA A 95 10.51 -11.00 -10.70
CA ALA A 95 10.36 -11.88 -9.54
C ALA A 95 8.90 -12.29 -9.27
N TRP A 96 7.92 -11.45 -9.61
CA TRP A 96 6.50 -11.77 -9.46
C TRP A 96 5.94 -12.68 -10.57
N LEU A 97 6.66 -12.78 -11.70
CA LEU A 97 6.24 -13.53 -12.88
C LEU A 97 6.87 -14.92 -12.97
N LYS A 98 7.76 -15.28 -12.03
CA LYS A 98 8.31 -16.63 -11.87
C LYS A 98 7.25 -17.57 -11.28
#